data_AF-A0A933YAY9-F1
#
_entry.id   AF-A0A933YAY9-F1
#
_cell.length_a   1.000
_cell.length_b   1.000
_cell.length_c   1.000
_cell.angle_alpha   90.00
_cell.angle_beta   90.00
_cell.angle_gamma   90.00
#
_symmetry.space_group_name_H-M   'P 1'
#
loop_
_entity.id
_entity.type
_entity.pdbx_description
1 polymer ?
#
loop_
_entity_poly.entity_id
_entity_poly.type
_entity_poly.pdbx_seq_one_letter_code
_entity_poly.pdbx_strand_id
1 'polypeptide(L)' 'MKNLAQLHQIIAITHLPQIAGLAETHFVVEKMEKEDRTATQLRRLELDERVEEVARLMSGAEVTEAGLNGARELMGMK' A
#
# COMPACT_ATOMS: atom_id res chain seq x y z
N MET A 1 6.67 -10.77 -10.24
CA MET A 1 5.87 -11.10 -9.04
C MET A 1 4.58 -11.85 -9.37
N LYS A 2 3.67 -11.32 -10.20
CA LYS A 2 2.38 -11.99 -10.51
C LYS A 2 2.49 -13.48 -10.89
N ASN A 3 3.36 -13.85 -11.83
CA ASN A 3 3.49 -15.26 -12.25
C ASN A 3 3.98 -16.18 -11.12
N LEU A 4 4.86 -15.69 -10.24
CA LEU A 4 5.35 -16.50 -9.12
C LEU A 4 4.27 -16.63 -8.03
N ALA A 5 3.49 -15.57 -7.82
CA ALA A 5 2.38 -15.55 -6.87
C ALA A 5 1.26 -16.55 -7.21
N GLN A 6 1.17 -17.01 -8.47
CA GLN A 6 0.24 -18.08 -8.86
C GLN A 6 0.58 -19.44 -8.24
N LEU A 7 1.84 -19.65 -7.85
CA LEU A 7 2.33 -20.93 -7.32
C LEU A 7 2.81 -20.85 -5.87
N HIS A 8 3.09 -19.64 -5.37
CA HIS A 8 3.65 -19.41 -4.05
C HIS A 8 3.00 -18.19 -3.39
N GLN A 9 2.87 -18.22 -2.06
CA GLN A 9 2.54 -17.01 -1.32
C GLN A 9 3.78 -16.10 -1.26
N ILE A 10 3.64 -14.87 -1.76
CA ILE A 10 4.70 -13.87 -1.74
C ILE A 10 4.38 -12.81 -0.70
N ILE A 11 5.29 -12.62 0.25
CA ILE A 11 5.24 -11.54 1.23
C ILE A 11 6.38 -10.59 0.89
N ALA A 12 6.05 -9.32 0.66
CA ALA A 12 7.02 -8.28 0.34
C ALA A 12 6.80 -7.07 1.24
N ILE A 13 7.90 -6.51 1.75
CA ILE A 13 7.93 -5.23 2.46
C ILE A 13 8.55 -4.22 1.52
N THR A 14 7.83 -3.14 1.21
CA THR A 14 8.26 -2.19 0.19
C THR A 14 7.78 -0.77 0.47
N HIS A 15 8.53 0.20 -0.03
CA HIS A 15 8.14 1.60 -0.14
C HIS A 15 7.89 2.01 -1.60
N LEU A 16 8.02 1.07 -2.56
CA LEU A 16 7.86 1.35 -3.97
C LEU A 16 6.39 1.20 -4.38
N PRO A 17 5.75 2.25 -4.92
CA PRO A 17 4.34 2.19 -5.29
C PRO A 17 4.06 1.13 -6.37
N GLN A 18 5.02 0.86 -7.26
CA GLN A 18 4.89 -0.15 -8.31
C GLN A 18 4.77 -1.57 -7.75
N ILE A 19 5.41 -1.85 -6.61
CA ILE A 19 5.32 -3.17 -5.96
C ILE A 19 4.07 -3.23 -5.08
N ALA A 20 3.81 -2.16 -4.30
CA ALA A 20 2.63 -2.06 -3.45
C ALA A 20 1.31 -2.16 -4.26
N GLY A 21 1.24 -1.51 -5.42
CA GLY A 21 0.07 -1.55 -6.31
C GLY A 21 -0.20 -2.91 -6.96
N LEU A 22 0.80 -3.81 -7.01
CA LEU A 22 0.63 -5.17 -7.54
C LEU A 22 0.08 -6.17 -6.52
N ALA A 23 0.06 -5.82 -5.23
CA ALA A 23 -0.35 -6.72 -4.18
C ALA A 23 -1.86 -7.00 -4.23
N GLU A 24 -2.29 -8.25 -4.07
CA GLU A 24 -3.71 -8.59 -3.91
C GLU A 24 -4.23 -8.18 -2.52
N THR A 25 -3.40 -8.37 -1.50
CA THR A 25 -3.65 -7.92 -0.12
C THR A 25 -2.56 -6.96 0.29
N HIS A 26 -2.95 -5.79 0.81
CA HIS A 26 -2.02 -4.75 1.22
C HIS A 26 -2.22 -4.44 2.71
N PHE A 27 -1.12 -4.39 3.45
CA PHE A 27 -1.09 -3.97 4.85
C PHE A 27 -0.22 -2.74 4.98
N VAL A 28 -0.65 -1.80 5.82
CA VAL A 28 0.18 -0.70 6.27
C VAL A 28 0.78 -1.04 7.64
N VAL A 29 2.01 -0.60 7.85
CA VAL A 29 2.72 -0.71 9.13
C VAL A 29 2.63 0.64 9.83
N GLU A 30 1.93 0.70 10.95
CA GLU A 30 1.66 1.93 11.69
C GLU A 30 2.27 1.84 13.09
N LYS A 31 2.69 2.99 13.63
CA LYS A 31 3.06 3.10 15.05
C LYS A 31 1.80 3.46 15.84
N MET A 32 1.53 2.71 16.89
CA MET A 32 0.48 2.98 17.86
C MET A 32 1.12 3.24 19.22
N GLU A 33 0.77 4.35 19.87
CA GLU A 33 1.14 4.61 21.25
C GLU A 33 0.06 4.07 22.18
N LYS A 34 0.46 3.24 23.14
CA LYS A 34 -0.41 2.73 24.19
C LYS A 34 0.34 2.76 25.51
N GLU A 35 -0.23 3.47 26.50
CA GLU A 35 0.28 3.51 27.88
C GLU A 35 1.79 3.85 27.94
N ASP A 36 2.20 4.94 27.29
CA ASP A 36 3.60 5.40 27.18
C ASP A 36 4.57 4.41 26.50
N ARG A 37 4.04 3.43 25.76
CA ARG A 37 4.84 2.51 24.95
C ARG A 37 4.45 2.60 23.48
N THR A 38 5.46 2.77 22.63
CA THR A 38 5.29 2.65 21.18
C THR A 38 5.25 1.19 20.79
N ALA A 39 4.16 0.78 20.13
CA ALA A 39 3.99 -0.53 19.52
C ALA A 39 3.82 -0.39 18.01
N THR A 40 4.18 -1.43 17.26
CA THR A 40 3.94 -1.52 15.82
C THR A 40 2.67 -2.34 15.57
N GLN A 41 1.78 -1.82 14.74
CA GLN A 41 0.56 -2.49 14.32
C GLN A 41 0.56 -2.70 12.80
N LEU A 42 0.00 -3.84 12.38
CA LEU A 42 -0.36 -4.08 10.98
C LEU A 42 -1.85 -3.87 10.81
N ARG A 43 -2.24 -3.10 9.80
CA ARG A 43 -3.64 -2.90 9.44
C ARG A 43 -3.82 -3.24 7.97
N ARG A 44 -4.80 -4.08 7.66
CA ARG A 44 -5.18 -4.40 6.28
C ARG A 44 -5.89 -3.18 5.69
N LEU A 45 -5.53 -2.83 4.46
CA LEU A 45 -6.14 -1.74 3.72
C LEU A 45 -7.26 -2.24 2.82
N GLU A 46 -8.40 -1.55 2.88
CA GLU A 46 -9.47 -1.70 1.90
C GLU A 46 -9.12 -1.03 0.57
N LEU A 47 -9.92 -1.24 -0.46
CA LEU A 47 -9.58 -0.83 -1.82
C LEU A 47 -9.29 0.67 -1.96
N ASP A 48 -10.13 1.53 -1.39
CA ASP A 48 -9.93 2.98 -1.46
C ASP A 48 -8.68 3.41 -0.68
N GLU A 49 -8.47 2.84 0.52
CA GLU A 49 -7.27 3.09 1.33
C GLU A 49 -5.99 2.62 0.62
N ARG A 50 -6.07 1.56 -0.18
CA ARG A 50 -4.94 1.10 -1.02
C ARG A 50 -4.59 2.12 -2.09
N VAL A 51 -5.59 2.73 -2.74
CA VAL A 51 -5.35 3.77 -3.73
C VAL A 51 -4.69 4.97 -3.07
N GLU A 52 -5.18 5.39 -1.90
CA GLU A 52 -4.59 6.49 -1.13
C GLU A 52 -3.14 6.19 -0.69
N GLU A 53 -2.88 4.98 -0.21
CA GLU A 53 -1.55 4.52 0.17
C GLU A 53 -0.58 4.54 -1.01
N VAL A 54 -0.98 3.98 -2.15
CA VAL A 54 -0.16 3.96 -3.37
C VAL A 54 0.06 5.38 -3.87
N ALA A 55 -0.96 6.24 -3.83
CA ALA A 55 -0.83 7.66 -4.18
C ALA A 55 0.17 8.37 -3.26
N ARG A 56 0.10 8.14 -1.94
CA ARG A 56 1.05 8.67 -0.97
C ARG A 56 2.48 8.20 -1.23
N LEU A 57 2.67 6.93 -1.58
CA LEU A 57 3.99 6.40 -1.98
C LEU A 57 4.51 7.03 -3.30
N MET A 58 3.62 7.54 -4.17
CA MET A 58 3.99 8.21 -5.42
C MET A 58 4.27 9.71 -5.24
N SER A 59 3.40 10.44 -4.53
CA SER A 59 3.45 11.90 -4.41
C SER A 59 4.14 12.40 -3.13
N GLY A 60 4.48 11.50 -2.20
CA GLY A 60 5.06 11.85 -0.91
C GLY A 60 3.99 12.13 0.15
N ALA A 61 4.25 13.07 1.07
CA ALA A 61 3.41 13.27 2.24
C ALA A 61 1.98 13.78 1.92
N GLU A 62 1.79 14.50 0.82
CA GLU A 62 0.48 15.00 0.39
C GLU A 62 -0.09 14.18 -0.76
N VAL A 63 -1.32 13.70 -0.56
CA VAL A 63 -2.11 13.02 -1.59
C VAL A 63 -2.88 14.06 -2.40
N THR A 64 -2.67 14.08 -3.70
CA THR A 64 -3.39 14.98 -4.63
C THR A 64 -4.35 14.19 -5.51
N GLU A 65 -5.34 14.85 -6.12
CA GLU A 65 -6.23 14.18 -7.09
C GLU A 65 -5.44 13.57 -8.27
N ALA A 66 -4.41 14.26 -8.75
CA ALA A 66 -3.51 13.73 -9.78
C ALA A 66 -2.77 12.47 -9.29
N GLY A 67 -2.32 12.46 -8.03
CA GLY A 67 -1.71 11.30 -7.39
C GLY A 67 -2.67 10.12 -7.27
N LEU A 68 -3.92 10.35 -6.87
CA LEU A 68 -4.96 9.32 -6.80
C LEU A 68 -5.26 8.72 -8.18
N ASN A 69 -5.36 9.55 -9.21
CA ASN A 69 -5.60 9.08 -10.57
C ASN A 69 -4.41 8.25 -11.08
N GLY A 70 -3.18 8.72 -10.88
CA GLY A 70 -1.98 7.95 -11.21
C GLY A 70 -1.88 6.62 -10.45
N ALA A 71 -2.29 6.59 -9.19
CA ALA A 71 -2.33 5.37 -8.38
C ALA A 71 -3.35 4.36 -8.91
N ARG A 72 -4.56 4.80 -9.26
CA ARG A 72 -5.58 3.94 -9.89
C ARG A 72 -5.08 3.34 -11.19
N GLU A 73 -4.47 4.15 -12.05
CA GLU A 73 -3.87 3.67 -13.30
C GLU A 73 -2.76 2.64 -13.04
N LEU A 74 -1.87 2.90 -12.10
CA LEU A 74 -0.79 1.98 -11.72
C LEU A 74 -1.33 0.65 -11.19
N MET A 75 -2.42 0.69 -10.42
CA MET A 75 -3.10 -0.50 -9.91
C MET A 75 -3.92 -1.24 -10.98
N GLY A 76 -4.06 -0.68 -12.19
CA GLY A 76 -4.86 -1.25 -13.26
C GLY A 76 -6.36 -1.08 -13.06
N MET A 77 -6.77 -0.08 -12.28
CA MET A 77 -8.15 0.29 -12.01
C MET A 77 -8.55 1.39 -13.00
N LYS A 78 -9.46 1.09 -13.92
CA LYS A 78 -10.07 2.06 -14.85
C LYS A 78 -11.55 2.20 -14.56
#